data_AF-A0A011UCG9-F1
#
_entry.id   AF-A0A011UCG9-F1
#
_cell.length_a   1.000
_cell.length_b   1.000
_cell.length_c   1.000
_cell.angle_alpha   90.00
_cell.angle_beta   90.00
_cell.angle_gamma   90.00
#
_symmetry.space_group_name_H-M   'P 1'
#
loop_
_entity.id
_entity.type
_entity.pdbx_description
1 polymer ?
#
loop_
_entity_poly.entity_id
_entity_poly.type
_entity_poly.pdbx_seq_one_letter_code
_entity_poly.pdbx_strand_id
1 'polypeptide(L)'
;MKKLSVIFTAAVMAFSMALPVSAVKHEDLAVAYITYADAPEGTVYTDILIKLPTDDESYTDFTQSPEVCKDGAKGGTSLGITADSEIAKYSEDGYISLSLHHNKALTLCIYSDKEVLKMATSKIDSCDFIDLSVNYGAFKAAYIDGEGNILGVTDASETAYSMDTPYGFSAKGNGLTFQRHGAHPRAIAIGIAVSVLVIISLPLIIGLIYSKRNKRLKPSELAKNNKKDVK
;
A
#
# COMPACT_ATOMS: atom_id res chain seq x y z
N MET A 1 -5.61 2.37 -46.42
CA MET A 1 -6.20 1.69 -45.24
C MET A 1 -5.26 0.68 -44.57
N LYS A 2 -4.61 -0.26 -45.29
CA LYS A 2 -3.70 -1.27 -44.70
C LYS A 2 -2.53 -0.72 -43.84
N LYS A 3 -2.00 0.47 -44.15
CA LYS A 3 -0.88 1.08 -43.40
C LYS A 3 -1.27 1.75 -42.07
N LEU A 4 -2.53 2.15 -41.91
CA LEU A 4 -3.06 2.71 -40.66
C LEU A 4 -3.31 1.61 -39.62
N SER A 5 -3.74 0.42 -40.07
CA SER A 5 -3.96 -0.75 -39.23
C SER A 5 -2.67 -1.24 -38.56
N VAL A 6 -1.55 -1.34 -39.30
CA VAL A 6 -0.25 -1.78 -38.75
C VAL A 6 0.29 -0.82 -37.68
N ILE A 7 0.05 0.49 -37.84
CA ILE A 7 0.50 1.51 -36.88
C ILE A 7 -0.36 1.49 -35.62
N PHE A 8 -1.67 1.28 -35.76
CA PHE A 8 -2.56 1.10 -34.62
C PHE A 8 -2.21 -0.16 -33.83
N THR A 9 -1.91 -1.28 -34.52
CA THR A 9 -1.48 -2.52 -33.88
C THR A 9 -0.13 -2.38 -33.17
N ALA A 10 0.83 -1.64 -33.74
CA ALA A 10 2.12 -1.38 -33.08
C ALA A 10 2.00 -0.47 -31.85
N ALA A 11 1.12 0.54 -31.90
CA ALA A 11 0.82 1.39 -30.75
C ALA A 11 0.11 0.61 -29.63
N VAL A 12 -0.85 -0.26 -29.98
CA VAL A 12 -1.53 -1.15 -29.03
C VAL A 12 -0.55 -2.18 -28.45
N MET A 13 0.36 -2.75 -29.24
CA MET A 13 1.36 -3.70 -28.75
C MET A 13 2.40 -3.06 -27.81
N ALA A 14 2.85 -1.83 -28.11
CA ALA A 14 3.73 -1.07 -27.21
C ALA A 14 3.01 -0.68 -25.90
N PHE A 15 1.70 -0.44 -25.96
CA PHE A 15 0.87 -0.18 -24.79
C PHE A 15 0.62 -1.44 -23.95
N SER A 16 0.43 -2.60 -24.60
CA SER A 16 0.25 -3.88 -23.89
C SER A 16 1.55 -4.42 -23.28
N MET A 17 2.72 -4.09 -23.83
CA MET A 17 4.02 -4.46 -23.25
C MET A 17 4.46 -3.52 -22.11
N ALA A 18 3.84 -2.35 -21.96
CA ALA A 18 4.04 -1.46 -20.81
C ALA A 18 3.21 -1.87 -19.58
N LEU A 19 2.45 -2.96 -19.65
CA LEU A 19 1.70 -3.54 -18.53
C LEU A 19 2.33 -4.86 -18.04
N PRO A 20 3.49 -4.86 -17.36
CA PRO A 20 3.76 -5.88 -16.38
C PRO A 20 3.13 -5.42 -15.05
N VAL A 21 1.79 -5.37 -14.97
CA VAL A 21 1.08 -5.08 -13.69
C VAL A 21 0.02 -6.13 -13.42
N SER A 22 0.33 -7.39 -13.74
CA SER A 22 -0.58 -8.51 -13.50
C SER A 22 0.18 -9.74 -12.99
N ALA A 23 1.15 -9.51 -12.12
CA ALA A 23 1.67 -10.53 -11.21
C ALA A 23 2.11 -9.89 -9.88
N VAL A 24 1.53 -8.73 -9.53
CA VAL A 24 1.67 -8.18 -8.18
C VAL A 24 0.95 -9.16 -7.27
N LYS A 25 1.66 -9.78 -6.32
CA LYS A 25 1.02 -10.55 -5.25
C LYS A 25 0.00 -9.61 -4.60
N HIS A 26 -1.29 -9.93 -4.73
CA HIS A 26 -2.32 -9.13 -4.10
C HIS A 26 -2.29 -9.47 -2.61
N GLU A 27 -1.55 -8.67 -1.84
CA GLU A 27 -1.52 -8.77 -0.39
C GLU A 27 -2.78 -8.12 0.18
N ASP A 28 -3.43 -8.80 1.12
CA ASP A 28 -4.65 -8.30 1.76
C ASP A 28 -4.33 -7.08 2.64
N LEU A 29 -4.94 -5.94 2.31
CA LEU A 29 -4.71 -4.68 2.99
C LEU A 29 -5.28 -4.68 4.42
N ALA A 30 -6.17 -5.62 4.76
CA ALA A 30 -6.77 -5.79 6.07
C ALA A 30 -5.98 -6.74 6.99
N VAL A 31 -4.82 -7.24 6.53
CA VAL A 31 -3.93 -8.09 7.33
C VAL A 31 -2.57 -7.40 7.47
N ALA A 32 -2.17 -7.11 8.70
CA ALA A 32 -0.86 -6.57 9.02
C ALA A 32 0.01 -7.62 9.71
N TYR A 33 1.23 -7.79 9.20
CA TYR A 33 2.27 -8.55 9.87
C TYR A 33 3.06 -7.62 10.79
N ILE A 34 3.13 -7.93 12.07
CA ILE A 34 3.87 -7.15 13.06
C ILE A 34 5.13 -7.94 13.42
N THR A 35 6.24 -7.24 13.44
CA THR A 35 7.56 -7.75 13.83
C THR A 35 8.21 -6.74 14.74
N TYR A 36 9.04 -7.21 15.67
CA TYR A 36 9.80 -6.34 16.54
C TYR A 36 11.21 -6.87 16.78
N ALA A 37 12.13 -5.94 17.01
CA ALA A 37 13.51 -6.20 17.40
C ALA A 37 13.95 -5.16 18.45
N ASP A 38 14.96 -5.49 19.25
CA ASP A 38 15.46 -4.61 20.31
C ASP A 38 14.34 -4.12 21.27
N ALA A 39 13.35 -4.97 21.52
CA ALA A 39 12.25 -4.68 22.44
C ALA A 39 12.71 -4.74 23.91
N PRO A 40 12.03 -4.03 24.82
CA PRO A 40 12.31 -4.13 26.26
C PRO A 40 12.26 -5.58 26.76
N GLU A 41 13.10 -5.89 27.76
CA GLU A 41 13.09 -7.20 28.42
C GLU A 41 11.72 -7.51 29.01
N GLY A 42 11.22 -8.73 28.79
CA GLY A 42 9.89 -9.16 29.24
C GLY A 42 8.78 -8.96 28.22
N THR A 43 9.07 -8.36 27.05
CA THR A 43 8.08 -8.23 25.97
C THR A 43 7.59 -9.61 25.52
N VAL A 44 6.28 -9.82 25.59
CA VAL A 44 5.60 -11.02 25.09
C VAL A 44 5.00 -10.74 23.72
N TYR A 45 4.41 -9.56 23.53
CA TYR A 45 3.84 -9.16 22.25
C TYR A 45 3.88 -7.65 22.04
N THR A 46 3.57 -7.23 20.81
CA THR A 46 3.40 -5.83 20.44
C THR A 46 1.95 -5.58 20.01
N ASP A 47 1.39 -4.45 20.44
CA ASP A 47 0.13 -3.96 19.88
C ASP A 47 0.33 -2.64 19.17
N ILE A 48 -0.47 -2.41 18.12
CA ILE A 48 -0.48 -1.17 17.37
C ILE A 48 -1.42 -0.20 18.06
N LEU A 49 -0.95 1.02 18.27
CA LEU A 49 -1.73 2.10 18.83
C LEU A 49 -2.19 3.06 17.73
N ILE A 50 -3.44 3.47 17.79
CA ILE A 50 -4.06 4.43 16.86
C ILE A 50 -4.67 5.60 17.60
N LYS A 51 -4.74 6.76 16.95
CA LYS A 51 -5.50 7.90 17.46
C LYS A 51 -6.98 7.72 17.16
N LEU A 52 -7.69 7.00 18.02
CA LEU A 52 -9.13 6.76 17.89
C LEU A 52 -9.88 7.51 19.00
N PRO A 53 -10.64 8.57 18.67
CA PRO A 53 -11.52 9.21 19.62
C PRO A 53 -12.58 8.24 20.15
N THR A 54 -12.96 8.36 21.42
CA THR A 54 -13.96 7.48 22.05
C THR A 54 -15.39 7.73 21.57
N ASP A 55 -15.63 8.87 20.91
CA ASP A 55 -16.90 9.20 20.25
C ASP A 55 -16.97 8.78 18.77
N ASP A 56 -15.90 8.18 18.24
CA ASP A 56 -15.86 7.61 16.90
C ASP A 56 -16.76 6.37 16.80
N GLU A 57 -17.46 6.19 15.67
CA GLU A 57 -18.31 5.03 15.44
C GLU A 57 -17.54 3.69 15.40
N SER A 58 -16.23 3.78 15.16
CA SER A 58 -15.31 2.64 15.11
C SER A 58 -14.83 2.22 16.51
N TYR A 59 -15.05 3.04 17.54
CA TYR A 59 -14.58 2.77 18.90
C TYR A 59 -15.45 1.74 19.62
N THR A 60 -14.79 0.91 20.44
CA THR A 60 -15.42 -0.01 21.39
C THR A 60 -14.64 -0.01 22.70
N ASP A 61 -15.33 -0.19 23.83
CA ASP A 61 -14.68 -0.23 25.15
C ASP A 61 -13.69 -1.40 25.27
N PHE A 62 -14.02 -2.55 24.70
CA PHE A 62 -13.13 -3.71 24.63
C PHE A 62 -13.68 -4.71 23.60
N THR A 63 -12.84 -5.19 22.69
CA THR A 63 -13.20 -6.22 21.70
C THR A 63 -12.93 -7.62 22.26
N GLN A 64 -11.66 -8.00 22.32
CA GLN A 64 -11.19 -9.34 22.67
C GLN A 64 -9.71 -9.34 23.03
N SER A 65 -9.28 -10.32 23.82
CA SER A 65 -7.87 -10.52 24.15
C SER A 65 -7.06 -10.98 22.91
N PRO A 66 -5.79 -10.57 22.78
CA PRO A 66 -4.83 -11.21 21.87
C PRO A 66 -4.67 -12.69 22.16
N GLU A 67 -4.26 -13.45 21.14
CA GLU A 67 -4.17 -14.91 21.19
C GLU A 67 -2.78 -15.41 20.79
N VAL A 68 -2.26 -16.41 21.51
CA VAL A 68 -1.11 -17.20 21.08
C VAL A 68 -1.58 -18.24 20.08
N CYS A 69 -1.17 -18.08 18.82
CA CYS A 69 -1.61 -18.88 17.70
C CYS A 69 -0.55 -19.91 17.27
N LYS A 70 -0.99 -20.99 16.62
CA LYS A 70 -0.12 -22.01 16.03
C LYS A 70 -0.38 -22.10 14.53
N ASP A 71 0.67 -22.37 13.76
CA ASP A 71 0.53 -22.51 12.31
C ASP A 71 -0.52 -23.56 11.93
N GLY A 72 -1.44 -23.16 11.05
CA GLY A 72 -2.54 -24.01 10.58
C GLY A 72 -3.71 -24.17 11.56
N ALA A 73 -3.66 -23.55 12.74
CA ALA A 73 -4.80 -23.54 13.67
C ALA A 73 -5.86 -22.50 13.24
N LYS A 74 -7.13 -22.79 13.53
CA LYS A 74 -8.26 -21.88 13.24
C LYS A 74 -8.45 -20.77 14.29
N GLY A 75 -7.64 -20.78 15.35
CA GLY A 75 -7.66 -19.83 16.47
C GLY A 75 -6.50 -20.13 17.41
N GLY A 76 -6.29 -19.27 18.40
CA GLY A 76 -5.24 -19.37 19.40
C GLY A 76 -5.76 -19.54 20.81
N THR A 77 -4.83 -19.49 21.77
CA THR A 77 -5.13 -19.45 23.20
C THR A 77 -5.04 -18.00 23.65
N SER A 78 -6.12 -17.47 24.23
CA SER A 78 -6.14 -16.11 24.79
C SER A 78 -5.00 -15.91 25.79
N LEU A 79 -4.34 -14.75 25.72
CA LEU A 79 -3.35 -14.30 26.71
C LEU A 79 -3.98 -13.88 28.05
N GLY A 80 -5.31 -13.78 28.14
CA GLY A 80 -5.98 -13.34 29.35
C GLY A 80 -5.90 -11.83 29.59
N ILE A 81 -5.62 -11.05 28.54
CA ILE A 81 -5.73 -9.59 28.59
C ILE A 81 -7.20 -9.22 28.78
N THR A 82 -7.46 -8.29 29.69
CA THR A 82 -8.83 -7.86 30.02
C THR A 82 -8.95 -6.35 29.88
N ALA A 83 -10.18 -5.83 29.97
CA ALA A 83 -10.43 -4.39 30.05
C ALA A 83 -9.74 -3.73 31.25
N ASP A 84 -9.29 -4.52 32.24
CA ASP A 84 -8.57 -4.01 33.39
C ASP A 84 -7.05 -3.90 33.21
N SER A 85 -6.49 -4.55 32.18
CA SER A 85 -5.06 -4.51 31.84
C SER A 85 -4.62 -3.10 31.45
N GLU A 86 -3.36 -2.77 31.70
CA GLU A 86 -2.80 -1.43 31.42
C GLU A 86 -2.97 -1.04 29.94
N ILE A 87 -2.67 -1.95 29.02
CA ILE A 87 -2.84 -1.74 27.58
C ILE A 87 -4.29 -1.42 27.17
N ALA A 88 -5.28 -2.01 27.83
CA ALA A 88 -6.70 -1.76 27.56
C ALA A 88 -7.19 -0.41 28.13
N LYS A 89 -6.45 0.17 29.08
CA LYS A 89 -6.73 1.48 29.67
C LYS A 89 -5.85 2.58 29.08
N TYR A 90 -4.88 2.21 28.25
CA TYR A 90 -3.93 3.14 27.68
C TYR A 90 -4.64 4.19 26.81
N SER A 91 -4.43 5.45 27.15
CA SER A 91 -5.00 6.59 26.43
C SER A 91 -4.12 7.83 26.60
N GLU A 92 -2.95 7.81 25.97
CA GLU A 92 -2.02 8.96 25.98
C GLU A 92 -1.96 9.63 24.61
N ASP A 93 -2.01 10.97 24.56
CA ASP A 93 -2.04 11.76 23.32
C ASP A 93 -3.13 11.33 22.30
N GLY A 94 -4.20 10.72 22.81
CA GLY A 94 -5.30 10.15 22.02
C GLY A 94 -5.01 8.77 21.43
N TYR A 95 -3.82 8.18 21.68
CA TYR A 95 -3.49 6.83 21.25
C TYR A 95 -4.09 5.79 22.17
N ILE A 96 -4.78 4.81 21.58
CA ILE A 96 -5.32 3.63 22.25
C ILE A 96 -4.96 2.36 21.48
N SER A 97 -5.10 1.20 22.10
CA SER A 97 -4.87 -0.09 21.44
C SER A 97 -5.84 -0.30 20.26
N LEU A 98 -5.29 -0.53 19.06
CA LEU A 98 -6.06 -0.84 17.86
C LEU A 98 -6.75 -2.20 18.00
N SER A 99 -6.04 -3.20 18.51
CA SER A 99 -6.58 -4.57 18.59
C SER A 99 -7.71 -4.69 19.60
N LEU A 100 -7.70 -3.89 20.68
CA LEU A 100 -8.65 -3.94 21.78
C LEU A 100 -9.83 -2.98 21.65
N HIS A 101 -9.71 -1.89 20.87
CA HIS A 101 -10.73 -0.83 20.85
C HIS A 101 -11.35 -0.50 19.50
N HIS A 102 -10.92 -1.15 18.42
CA HIS A 102 -11.50 -0.91 17.10
C HIS A 102 -12.54 -1.99 16.76
N ASN A 103 -13.78 -1.61 16.44
CA ASN A 103 -14.89 -2.54 16.19
C ASN A 103 -14.66 -3.52 15.02
N LYS A 104 -13.76 -3.17 14.10
CA LYS A 104 -13.31 -4.02 13.00
C LYS A 104 -12.03 -4.81 13.30
N ALA A 105 -11.40 -4.67 14.46
CA ALA A 105 -10.28 -5.54 14.84
C ALA A 105 -10.81 -6.95 15.14
N LEU A 106 -10.36 -7.94 14.38
CA LEU A 106 -10.86 -9.31 14.48
C LEU A 106 -10.00 -10.20 15.38
N THR A 107 -8.68 -10.12 15.26
CA THR A 107 -7.74 -10.94 16.03
C THR A 107 -6.34 -10.35 15.91
N LEU A 108 -5.64 -10.28 17.04
CA LEU A 108 -4.18 -10.21 17.10
C LEU A 108 -3.64 -11.59 17.47
N CYS A 109 -3.04 -12.27 16.49
CA CYS A 109 -2.43 -13.60 16.66
C CYS A 109 -0.93 -13.46 16.86
N ILE A 110 -0.40 -14.05 17.92
CA ILE A 110 1.03 -14.06 18.26
C ILE A 110 1.59 -15.44 17.91
N TYR A 111 2.50 -15.49 16.94
CA TYR A 111 3.27 -16.68 16.58
C TYR A 111 4.70 -16.54 17.11
N SER A 112 5.50 -17.59 16.99
CA SER A 112 6.89 -17.60 17.49
C SER A 112 7.82 -16.62 16.77
N ASP A 113 7.53 -16.28 15.51
CA ASP A 113 8.40 -15.50 14.63
C ASP A 113 7.78 -14.17 14.17
N LYS A 114 6.47 -13.98 14.37
CA LYS A 114 5.72 -12.81 13.92
C LYS A 114 4.37 -12.73 14.62
N GLU A 115 3.75 -11.57 14.54
CA GLU A 115 2.36 -11.38 14.94
C GLU A 115 1.54 -10.97 13.73
N VAL A 116 0.24 -11.26 13.78
CA VAL A 116 -0.68 -10.97 12.68
C VAL A 116 -1.93 -10.32 13.25
N LEU A 117 -2.12 -9.04 12.92
CA LEU A 117 -3.36 -8.32 13.19
C LEU A 117 -4.27 -8.40 11.97
N LYS A 118 -5.48 -8.90 12.18
CA LYS A 118 -6.51 -8.99 11.15
C LYS A 118 -7.64 -8.02 11.45
N MET A 119 -7.99 -7.24 10.44
CA MET A 119 -9.14 -6.36 10.43
C MET A 119 -10.28 -6.99 9.62
N ALA A 120 -11.51 -6.61 9.96
CA ALA A 120 -12.69 -7.03 9.23
C ALA A 120 -12.69 -6.34 7.86
N THR A 121 -12.76 -7.17 6.82
CA THR A 121 -12.92 -6.73 5.44
C THR A 121 -14.23 -7.28 4.88
N SER A 122 -15.01 -6.40 4.25
CA SER A 122 -16.24 -6.78 3.56
C SER A 122 -16.20 -6.27 2.11
N LYS A 123 -17.12 -6.76 1.27
CA LYS A 123 -17.22 -6.31 -0.13
C LYS A 123 -17.62 -4.84 -0.28
N ILE A 124 -18.14 -4.22 0.78
CA ILE A 124 -18.75 -2.88 0.76
C ILE A 124 -17.93 -1.89 1.59
N ASP A 125 -17.19 -2.39 2.57
CA ASP A 125 -16.46 -1.60 3.55
C ASP A 125 -15.22 -2.40 3.98
N SER A 126 -14.04 -1.95 3.56
CA SER A 126 -12.75 -2.52 3.95
C SER A 126 -12.12 -1.60 4.98
N CYS A 127 -11.85 -2.08 6.19
CA CYS A 127 -10.98 -1.37 7.11
C CYS A 127 -9.58 -1.88 6.90
N ASP A 128 -8.89 -1.26 5.95
CA ASP A 128 -7.50 -1.54 5.71
C ASP A 128 -6.58 -0.58 6.49
N PHE A 129 -5.33 -0.98 6.66
CA PHE A 129 -4.35 -0.17 7.39
C PHE A 129 -3.99 1.14 6.66
N ILE A 130 -4.29 1.23 5.36
CA ILE A 130 -4.11 2.46 4.59
C ILE A 130 -5.13 3.49 5.05
N ASP A 131 -6.40 3.14 5.08
CA ASP A 131 -7.50 4.00 5.46
C ASP A 131 -7.37 4.41 6.92
N LEU A 132 -6.97 3.48 7.80
CA LEU A 132 -6.62 3.82 9.18
C LEU A 132 -5.53 4.89 9.25
N SER A 133 -4.46 4.77 8.45
CA SER A 133 -3.37 5.75 8.43
C SER A 133 -3.80 7.12 7.91
N VAL A 134 -4.78 7.16 7.01
CA VAL A 134 -5.32 8.40 6.44
C VAL A 134 -6.28 9.08 7.40
N ASN A 135 -7.15 8.31 8.05
CA ASN A 135 -8.21 8.82 8.92
C ASN A 135 -7.69 9.20 10.32
N TYR A 136 -6.80 8.37 10.88
CA TYR A 136 -6.32 8.51 12.27
C TYR A 136 -4.84 8.93 12.35
N GLY A 137 -4.14 8.99 11.22
CA GLY A 137 -2.76 9.46 11.14
C GLY A 137 -1.72 8.39 11.45
N ALA A 138 -0.57 8.82 11.98
CA ALA A 138 0.56 7.93 12.26
C ALA A 138 0.27 6.99 13.43
N PHE A 139 0.75 5.75 13.32
CA PHE A 139 0.62 4.72 14.35
C PHE A 139 1.72 4.86 15.41
N LYS A 140 1.52 4.25 16.57
CA LYS A 140 2.60 3.87 17.50
C LYS A 140 2.51 2.37 17.78
N ALA A 141 3.49 1.83 18.48
CA ALA A 141 3.45 0.45 18.96
C ALA A 141 3.74 0.43 20.47
N ALA A 142 3.04 -0.43 21.20
CA ALA A 142 3.30 -0.70 22.61
C ALA A 142 3.91 -2.09 22.75
N TYR A 143 5.05 -2.18 23.44
CA TYR A 143 5.63 -3.44 23.88
C TYR A 143 4.97 -3.87 25.18
N ILE A 144 4.42 -5.08 25.21
CA ILE A 144 3.52 -5.51 26.28
C ILE A 144 4.03 -6.83 26.85
N ASP A 145 3.99 -6.95 28.18
CA ASP A 145 4.32 -8.20 28.88
C ASP A 145 3.17 -9.22 28.86
N GLY A 146 3.34 -10.34 29.56
CA GLY A 146 2.32 -11.40 29.62
C GLY A 146 1.08 -11.06 30.45
N GLU A 147 1.12 -9.99 31.24
CA GLU A 147 0.02 -9.56 32.12
C GLU A 147 -0.78 -8.37 31.52
N GLY A 148 -0.26 -7.80 30.42
CA GLY A 148 -0.86 -6.65 29.76
C GLY A 148 -0.33 -5.31 30.24
N ASN A 149 0.83 -5.30 30.93
CA ASN A 149 1.52 -4.07 31.32
C ASN A 149 2.35 -3.54 30.14
N ILE A 150 2.43 -2.22 30.03
CA ILE A 150 3.19 -1.56 28.95
C ILE A 150 4.64 -1.38 29.40
N LEU A 151 5.56 -2.01 28.68
CA LEU A 151 6.99 -1.92 28.93
C LEU A 151 7.63 -0.73 28.20
N GLY A 152 6.99 -0.26 27.13
CA GLY A 152 7.43 0.90 26.38
C GLY A 152 6.54 1.17 25.18
N VAL A 153 6.53 2.41 24.72
CA VAL A 153 5.78 2.86 23.55
C VAL A 153 6.75 3.50 22.56
N THR A 154 6.59 3.20 21.28
CA THR A 154 7.42 3.78 20.22
C THR A 154 7.05 5.24 19.94
N ASP A 155 7.95 5.93 19.26
CA ASP A 155 7.64 7.14 18.52
C ASP A 155 6.62 6.86 17.40
N ALA A 156 6.06 7.94 16.84
CA ALA A 156 5.10 7.85 15.74
C ALA A 156 5.73 7.21 14.50
N SER A 157 4.95 6.39 13.80
CA SER A 157 5.43 5.57 12.70
C SER A 157 5.91 6.40 11.50
N GLU A 158 7.02 5.99 10.90
CA GLU A 158 7.37 6.39 9.53
C GLU A 158 6.76 5.43 8.51
N THR A 159 6.38 5.93 7.34
CA THR A 159 5.83 5.07 6.28
C THR A 159 6.93 4.64 5.31
N ALA A 160 7.11 3.33 5.15
CA ALA A 160 7.96 2.73 4.14
C ALA A 160 7.12 2.08 3.02
N TYR A 161 7.71 1.97 1.83
CA TYR A 161 7.07 1.36 0.66
C TYR A 161 7.94 0.24 0.12
N SER A 162 7.33 -0.89 -0.20
CA SER A 162 8.04 -2.08 -0.68
C SER A 162 7.14 -2.87 -1.61
N MET A 163 7.70 -3.33 -2.73
CA MET A 163 7.01 -4.23 -3.65
C MET A 163 7.08 -5.70 -3.22
N ASP A 164 7.93 -6.02 -2.25
CA ASP A 164 8.28 -7.40 -1.90
C ASP A 164 7.73 -7.83 -0.54
N THR A 165 7.40 -6.87 0.33
CA THR A 165 6.89 -7.13 1.68
C THR A 165 5.40 -6.81 1.76
N PRO A 166 4.61 -7.62 2.46
CA PRO A 166 3.19 -7.33 2.70
C PRO A 166 3.02 -6.12 3.63
N TYR A 167 1.76 -5.72 3.84
CA TYR A 167 1.43 -4.71 4.83
C TYR A 167 1.83 -5.15 6.23
N GLY A 168 2.35 -4.22 7.01
CA GLY A 168 2.82 -4.58 8.33
C GLY A 168 3.47 -3.46 9.09
N PHE A 169 3.96 -3.84 10.25
CA PHE A 169 4.63 -2.98 11.21
C PHE A 169 5.95 -3.61 11.61
N SER A 170 7.00 -2.80 11.63
CA SER A 170 8.30 -3.21 12.15
C SER A 170 8.72 -2.24 13.24
N ALA A 171 8.68 -2.71 14.48
CA ALA A 171 9.11 -1.95 15.65
C ALA A 171 10.58 -2.28 15.96
N LYS A 172 11.38 -1.25 16.24
CA LYS A 172 12.79 -1.43 16.62
C LYS A 172 13.19 -0.43 17.68
N GLY A 173 13.32 -0.88 18.92
CA GLY A 173 13.54 0.03 20.05
C GLY A 173 12.42 1.06 20.14
N ASN A 174 12.74 2.36 20.07
CA ASN A 174 11.73 3.43 20.05
C ASN A 174 11.14 3.72 18.66
N GLY A 175 11.65 3.14 17.58
CA GLY A 175 11.16 3.42 16.23
C GLY A 175 10.03 2.47 15.79
N LEU A 176 9.09 2.99 15.00
CA LEU A 176 8.09 2.18 14.31
C LEU A 176 8.09 2.51 12.81
N THR A 177 8.08 1.46 11.98
CA THR A 177 7.86 1.59 10.53
C THR A 177 6.54 0.95 10.16
N PHE A 178 5.64 1.72 9.53
CA PHE A 178 4.47 1.20 8.84
C PHE A 178 4.84 0.88 7.39
N GLN A 179 4.87 -0.41 7.07
CA GLN A 179 5.23 -0.92 5.76
C GLN A 179 3.99 -1.02 4.88
N ARG A 180 4.00 -0.28 3.76
CA ARG A 180 2.95 -0.37 2.73
C ARG A 180 3.46 -1.21 1.57
N HIS A 181 2.66 -2.17 1.14
CA HIS A 181 2.92 -2.90 -0.09
C HIS A 181 2.63 -2.00 -1.29
N GLY A 182 3.58 -1.90 -2.23
CA GLY A 182 3.41 -1.14 -3.46
C GLY A 182 4.50 -0.09 -3.69
N ALA A 183 4.39 0.59 -4.82
CA ALA A 183 5.31 1.65 -5.21
C ALA A 183 5.13 2.89 -4.33
N HIS A 184 6.25 3.55 -4.02
CA HIS A 184 6.23 4.89 -3.45
C HIS A 184 5.41 5.85 -4.36
N PRO A 185 4.57 6.76 -3.82
CA PRO A 185 3.69 7.63 -4.62
C PRO A 185 4.42 8.43 -5.72
N ARG A 186 5.65 8.88 -5.42
CA ARG A 186 6.53 9.55 -6.40
C ARG A 186 6.87 8.66 -7.60
N ALA A 187 7.14 7.38 -7.39
CA ALA A 187 7.44 6.46 -8.49
C ALA A 187 6.20 6.23 -9.37
N ILE A 188 5.01 6.12 -8.77
CA ILE A 188 3.74 6.06 -9.49
C ILE A 188 3.53 7.33 -10.32
N ALA A 189 3.71 8.51 -9.72
CA ALA A 189 3.55 9.79 -10.39
C ALA A 189 4.52 9.96 -11.59
N ILE A 190 5.78 9.54 -11.43
CA ILE A 190 6.77 9.54 -12.52
C ILE A 190 6.32 8.59 -13.64
N GLY A 191 5.85 7.38 -13.31
CA GLY A 191 5.34 6.43 -14.30
C GLY A 191 4.18 6.98 -15.11
N ILE A 192 3.22 7.65 -14.46
CA ILE A 192 2.10 8.32 -15.12
C ILE A 192 2.60 9.46 -16.02
N ALA A 193 3.49 10.32 -15.52
CA ALA A 193 4.03 11.45 -16.28
C ALA A 193 4.77 11.00 -17.54
N VAL A 194 5.62 9.96 -17.43
CA VAL A 194 6.32 9.36 -18.57
C VAL A 194 5.33 8.78 -19.58
N SER A 195 4.29 8.08 -19.10
CA SER A 195 3.27 7.49 -19.97
C SER A 195 2.51 8.55 -20.75
N VAL A 196 2.08 9.64 -20.10
CA VAL A 196 1.41 10.78 -20.74
C VAL A 196 2.33 11.44 -21.78
N LEU A 197 3.61 11.62 -21.45
CA LEU A 197 4.58 12.22 -22.36
C LEU A 197 4.80 11.36 -23.62
N VAL A 198 4.85 10.03 -23.49
CA VAL A 198 4.93 9.10 -24.63
C VAL A 198 3.66 9.18 -25.48
N ILE A 199 2.47 9.21 -24.87
CA ILE A 199 1.19 9.30 -25.59
C ILE A 199 1.08 10.60 -26.39
N ILE A 200 1.54 11.73 -25.85
CA ILE A 200 1.49 13.03 -26.54
C ILE A 200 2.59 13.15 -27.60
N SER A 201 3.79 12.65 -27.32
CA SER A 201 4.95 12.79 -28.22
C SER A 201 4.86 11.91 -29.46
N LEU A 202 4.31 10.69 -29.36
CA LEU A 202 4.23 9.77 -30.50
C LEU A 202 3.45 10.34 -31.70
N PRO A 203 2.22 10.86 -31.54
CA PRO A 203 1.45 11.44 -32.64
C PRO A 203 2.13 12.66 -33.27
N LEU A 204 2.80 13.49 -32.46
CA LEU A 204 3.52 14.66 -32.94
C LEU A 204 4.74 14.26 -33.78
N ILE A 205 5.52 13.27 -33.32
CA ILE A 205 6.68 12.73 -34.05
C ILE A 205 6.20 12.08 -35.36
N ILE A 206 5.12 11.30 -35.32
CA ILE A 206 4.53 10.65 -36.51
C ILE A 206 4.03 11.71 -37.51
N GLY A 207 3.33 12.76 -37.03
CA GLY A 207 2.87 13.88 -37.86
C GLY A 207 4.01 14.65 -38.51
N LEU A 208 5.11 14.89 -37.78
CA LEU A 208 6.33 15.48 -38.31
C LEU A 208 6.98 14.61 -39.39
N ILE A 209 7.07 13.30 -39.18
CA ILE A 209 7.62 12.36 -40.17
C ILE A 209 6.73 12.32 -41.44
N TYR A 210 5.40 12.27 -41.27
CA TYR A 210 4.47 12.23 -42.38
C TYR A 210 4.49 13.52 -43.20
N SER A 211 4.49 14.68 -42.54
CA SER A 211 4.57 15.98 -43.20
C SER A 211 5.91 16.18 -43.95
N LYS A 212 7.04 15.74 -43.39
CA LYS A 212 8.33 15.76 -44.09
C LYS A 212 8.34 14.84 -45.33
N ARG A 213 7.75 13.64 -45.25
CA ARG A 213 7.64 12.74 -46.41
C ARG A 213 6.76 13.32 -47.51
N ASN A 214 5.61 13.90 -47.16
CA ASN A 214 4.70 14.47 -48.16
C ASN A 214 5.30 15.72 -48.85
N LYS A 215 6.08 16.52 -48.12
CA LYS A 215 6.85 17.66 -48.68
C LYS A 215 7.98 17.22 -49.62
N ARG A 216 8.51 15.99 -49.51
CA ARG A 216 9.53 15.46 -50.44
C ARG A 216 8.95 14.84 -51.71
N LEU A 217 7.65 14.53 -51.73
CA LEU A 217 6.98 13.97 -52.91
C LEU A 217 6.48 15.05 -53.88
N LYS A 218 6.13 16.25 -53.40
CA LYS A 218 5.70 17.37 -54.26
C LYS A 218 6.78 17.99 -55.18
N PRO A 219 8.08 18.08 -54.79
CA PRO A 219 9.12 18.67 -55.62
C PRO A 219 9.41 17.87 -56.90
N SER A 220 9.26 16.54 -56.89
CA SER A 220 9.50 15.70 -58.07
C SER A 220 8.33 15.72 -59.07
N GLU A 221 7.13 16.10 -58.66
CA GLU A 221 6.00 16.34 -59.57
C GLU A 221 6.03 17.75 -60.17
N LEU A 222 6.47 18.77 -59.42
CA LEU A 222 6.72 20.11 -59.97
C LEU A 222 7.83 20.13 -61.03
N ALA A 223 8.85 19.28 -60.88
CA ALA A 223 9.89 19.10 -61.90
C ALA A 223 9.39 18.36 -63.17
N LYS A 224 8.29 17.61 -63.08
CA LYS A 224 7.71 16.88 -64.22
C LYS A 224 6.76 17.75 -65.05
N ASN A 225 6.07 18.72 -64.46
CA ASN A 225 5.20 19.64 -65.20
C ASN A 225 5.99 20.71 -65.98
N ASN A 226 7.09 21.23 -65.45
CA ASN A 226 7.94 22.19 -66.17
C ASN A 226 8.64 21.60 -67.42
N LYS A 227 8.63 20.27 -67.61
CA LYS A 227 9.15 19.60 -68.80
C LYS A 227 8.10 19.35 -69.89
N LYS A 228 6.81 19.57 -69.61
CA LYS A 228 5.73 19.42 -70.59
C LYS A 228 5.38 20.71 -71.32
N ASP A 229 5.73 21.86 -70.77
CA ASP A 229 5.46 23.18 -71.39
C ASP A 229 6.59 23.68 -72.30
N VAL A 230 7.61 22.84 -72.55
CA VAL A 230 8.66 23.08 -73.55
C VAL A 230 8.59 21.95 -74.59
N LYS A 231 7.55 21.98 -75.42
CA LYS A 231 7.54 21.26 -76.71
C LYS A 231 6.57 21.89 -77.68
#